data_AF-A0AAU1CCJ0-F1
#
_entry.id   AF-A0AAU1CCJ0-F1
#
_cell.length_a   1.000
_cell.length_b   1.000
_cell.length_c   1.000
_cell.angle_alpha   90.00
_cell.angle_beta   90.00
_cell.angle_gamma   90.00
#
_symmetry.space_group_name_H-M   'P 1'
#
loop_
_entity.id
_entity.type
_entity.pdbx_description
1 polymer ?
#
loop_
_entity_poly.entity_id
_entity_poly.type
_entity_poly.pdbx_seq_one_letter_code
_entity_poly.pdbx_strand_id
1 'polypeptide(L)'
;MLLAAPASADDASKGSGGPETPATTKPRLDLNGNGDNDLIYRGVDGGLYVKTGPNTPDYPFRIPATDQREMHKDIIAMGDLNADGPPEIVTLSASGTLTLYPSAGEERTSPATWSSDGWQKYNKILSPGDLTGDGRNDLLARTPSGDVYLHASTGAIKGEPFAPPVKVASGWETYDQIVGLNDSNGDGFGDVVTRTTGGDLYFLAGTGDAAKPFKAPDKIGYGFQIYNQLVGVDDLNGDGHGDLMGRKPNGDTYVYRSTGQGSFRARAADAFGWQKAALFVGQGGNPDFGKHETVGITDDGRSWWYDSRNNGQFNTRMFHSAAQPGLMRLVSSLDADGRAEELRVQDGRLTIGDHSFGTGWGVYDDLIGPGDLSGDGKGDLLARDAKGDLYLYPGNGLTEFGAKIKVGYGYGTYRHIVGAGDLTDDGRTDVVAVAKDGTLYLYAGTGEASAPLKARVKIGYGFDIYAKFAAPGDINGDGRADLIGVNGYGDLYRYTSTGTGTISKRVQIGYGFDIYNGLY
;
A
#
# COMPACT_ATOMS: atom_id res chain seq x y z
N MET A 1 -3.57 -35.09 -32.61
CA MET A 1 -4.58 -34.45 -31.73
C MET A 1 -4.18 -32.98 -31.67
N LEU A 2 -4.98 -32.14 -32.31
CA LEU A 2 -4.54 -31.02 -33.15
C LEU A 2 -4.15 -29.77 -32.34
N LEU A 3 -2.94 -29.28 -32.60
CA LEU A 3 -2.51 -27.89 -32.41
C LEU A 3 -3.33 -26.96 -33.32
N ALA A 4 -3.69 -25.77 -32.84
CA ALA A 4 -4.06 -24.66 -33.71
C ALA A 4 -3.47 -23.34 -33.15
N ALA A 5 -2.82 -22.63 -34.07
CA ALA A 5 -2.09 -21.38 -33.91
C ALA A 5 -3.03 -20.15 -33.96
N PRO A 6 -2.52 -18.90 -33.81
CA PRO A 6 -3.35 -17.72 -33.54
C PRO A 6 -4.02 -17.18 -34.81
N ALA A 7 -5.22 -16.63 -34.66
CA ALA A 7 -5.83 -15.82 -35.70
C ALA A 7 -5.48 -14.34 -35.45
N SER A 8 -4.72 -13.74 -36.37
CA SER A 8 -4.76 -12.31 -36.61
C SER A 8 -6.05 -11.99 -37.35
N ALA A 9 -6.76 -10.95 -36.93
CA ALA A 9 -7.75 -10.31 -37.78
C ALA A 9 -7.57 -8.80 -37.65
N ASP A 10 -7.12 -8.22 -38.75
CA ASP A 10 -7.10 -6.81 -39.06
C ASP A 10 -8.48 -6.18 -38.88
N ASP A 11 -8.45 -4.94 -38.41
CA ASP A 11 -9.57 -4.04 -38.31
C ASP A 11 -9.97 -3.56 -39.71
N ALA A 12 -11.20 -3.90 -40.14
CA ALA A 12 -11.78 -3.41 -41.38
C ALA A 12 -13.18 -2.87 -41.11
N SER A 13 -13.27 -1.55 -41.21
CA SER A 13 -14.47 -0.74 -41.05
C SER A 13 -15.61 -1.12 -42.00
N LYS A 14 -16.84 -1.11 -41.48
CA LYS A 14 -18.05 -0.79 -42.26
C LYS A 14 -19.06 -0.04 -41.40
N GLY A 15 -19.35 1.19 -41.81
CA GLY A 15 -20.39 2.02 -41.22
C GLY A 15 -21.80 1.57 -41.61
N SER A 16 -22.72 1.73 -40.66
CA SER A 16 -24.13 2.00 -40.88
C SER A 16 -24.66 2.72 -39.65
N GLY A 17 -25.28 3.89 -39.84
CA GLY A 17 -25.78 4.75 -38.77
C GLY A 17 -26.63 4.00 -37.75
N GLY A 18 -26.14 4.00 -36.51
CA GLY A 18 -26.80 3.59 -35.26
C GLY A 18 -26.63 4.71 -34.24
N PRO A 19 -27.17 4.57 -33.01
CA PRO A 19 -27.38 5.67 -32.06
C PRO A 19 -26.08 6.42 -31.79
N GLU A 20 -26.19 7.72 -31.46
CA GLU A 20 -25.04 8.54 -31.07
C GLU A 20 -24.12 7.71 -30.19
N THR A 21 -22.87 7.54 -30.64
CA THR A 21 -21.81 6.92 -29.85
C THR A 21 -21.88 7.55 -28.46
N PRO A 22 -22.02 6.75 -27.38
CA PRO A 22 -21.90 7.27 -26.03
C PRO A 22 -20.65 8.15 -25.97
N ALA A 23 -20.78 9.34 -25.38
CA ALA A 23 -19.63 10.21 -25.22
C ALA A 23 -18.52 9.40 -24.55
N THR A 24 -17.35 9.32 -25.18
CA THR A 24 -16.20 8.60 -24.65
C THR A 24 -15.88 9.14 -23.26
N THR A 25 -15.93 8.28 -22.26
CA THR A 25 -15.66 8.67 -20.88
C THR A 25 -14.23 9.20 -20.79
N LYS A 26 -14.08 10.42 -20.24
CA LYS A 26 -12.77 11.05 -20.16
C LYS A 26 -11.87 10.30 -19.16
N PRO A 27 -10.56 10.20 -19.42
CA PRO A 27 -9.61 9.72 -18.41
C PRO A 27 -9.71 10.54 -17.12
N ARG A 28 -9.51 9.88 -15.98
CA ARG A 28 -9.48 10.54 -14.67
C ARG A 28 -8.19 11.32 -14.45
N LEU A 29 -7.17 11.05 -15.25
CA LEU A 29 -5.90 11.75 -15.18
C LEU A 29 -5.47 12.15 -16.60
N ASP A 30 -5.89 13.34 -17.04
CA ASP A 30 -5.42 13.98 -18.27
C ASP A 30 -4.92 15.40 -17.91
N LEU A 31 -3.63 15.51 -17.56
CA LEU A 31 -3.03 16.73 -17.04
C LEU A 31 -2.66 17.71 -18.16
N ASN A 32 -2.45 17.21 -19.38
CA ASN A 32 -2.05 18.02 -20.54
C ASN A 32 -3.23 18.36 -21.47
N GLY A 33 -4.40 17.76 -21.25
CA GLY A 33 -5.63 18.01 -22.00
C GLY A 33 -5.64 17.39 -23.40
N ASN A 34 -4.84 16.35 -23.64
CA ASN A 34 -4.75 15.69 -24.95
C ASN A 34 -5.82 14.60 -25.14
N GLY A 35 -6.58 14.27 -24.10
CA GLY A 35 -7.60 13.23 -24.10
C GLY A 35 -7.08 11.82 -23.80
N ASP A 36 -5.78 11.64 -23.59
CA ASP A 36 -5.16 10.38 -23.21
C ASP A 36 -4.92 10.33 -21.69
N ASN A 37 -4.89 9.13 -21.12
CA ASN A 37 -4.57 8.96 -19.70
C ASN A 37 -3.06 9.16 -19.44
N ASP A 38 -2.75 10.08 -18.54
CA ASP A 38 -1.43 10.27 -17.93
C ASP A 38 -1.22 9.34 -16.73
N LEU A 39 0.03 9.11 -16.34
CA LEU A 39 0.39 8.26 -15.20
C LEU A 39 1.23 9.03 -14.20
N ILE A 40 0.75 9.13 -12.96
CA ILE A 40 1.57 9.54 -11.81
C ILE A 40 1.98 8.29 -11.02
N TYR A 41 3.23 8.27 -10.56
CA TYR A 41 3.73 7.23 -9.66
C TYR A 41 4.67 7.83 -8.61
N ARG A 42 4.79 7.17 -7.46
CA ARG A 42 5.84 7.40 -6.48
C ARG A 42 7.03 6.50 -6.77
N GLY A 43 8.22 7.07 -6.87
CA GLY A 43 9.47 6.32 -6.95
C GLY A 43 9.87 5.72 -5.60
N VAL A 44 10.73 4.70 -5.61
CA VAL A 44 11.33 4.13 -4.38
C VAL A 44 12.18 5.14 -3.58
N ASP A 45 12.46 6.31 -4.15
CA ASP A 45 13.08 7.45 -3.49
C ASP A 45 12.10 8.32 -2.68
N GLY A 46 10.79 8.03 -2.78
CA GLY A 46 9.69 8.78 -2.21
C GLY A 46 9.20 9.96 -3.07
N GLY A 47 9.88 10.25 -4.18
CA GLY A 47 9.50 11.34 -5.09
C GLY A 47 8.29 10.96 -5.95
N LEU A 48 7.44 11.94 -6.28
CA LEU A 48 6.38 11.75 -7.26
C LEU A 48 6.88 12.10 -8.66
N TYR A 49 6.44 11.32 -9.63
CA TYR A 49 6.81 11.45 -11.04
C TYR A 49 5.57 11.31 -11.91
N VAL A 50 5.54 12.02 -13.02
CA VAL A 50 4.50 11.95 -14.04
C VAL A 50 5.07 11.46 -15.35
N LYS A 51 4.27 10.69 -16.08
CA LYS A 51 4.50 10.25 -17.45
C LYS A 51 3.25 10.55 -18.27
N THR A 52 3.37 11.49 -19.20
CA THR A 52 2.23 11.98 -20.01
C THR A 52 2.01 11.20 -21.31
N GLY A 53 2.54 9.98 -21.38
CA GLY A 53 2.45 9.12 -22.56
C GLY A 53 3.56 8.06 -22.62
N PRO A 54 3.39 7.02 -23.45
CA PRO A 54 4.30 5.87 -23.47
C PRO A 54 5.73 6.23 -23.91
N ASN A 55 5.89 7.26 -24.76
CA ASN A 55 7.18 7.69 -25.30
C ASN A 55 7.68 9.03 -24.73
N THR A 56 7.01 9.58 -23.73
CA THR A 56 7.47 10.79 -23.05
C THR A 56 8.43 10.40 -21.92
N PRO A 57 9.49 11.19 -21.66
CA PRO A 57 10.32 10.97 -20.48
C PRO A 57 9.53 11.29 -19.21
N ASP A 58 9.95 10.71 -18.10
CA ASP A 58 9.31 10.93 -16.81
C ASP A 58 9.81 12.26 -16.21
N TYR A 59 8.94 13.04 -15.59
CA TYR A 59 9.29 14.31 -14.95
C TYR A 59 8.80 14.34 -13.50
N PRO A 60 9.43 15.12 -12.60
CA PRO A 60 8.96 15.26 -11.23
C PRO A 60 7.55 15.87 -11.17
N PHE A 61 6.66 15.28 -10.38
CA PHE A 61 5.34 15.83 -10.06
C PHE A 61 5.34 16.37 -8.63
N ARG A 62 4.70 17.51 -8.38
CA ARG A 62 4.68 18.15 -7.06
C ARG A 62 3.26 18.43 -6.57
N ILE A 63 2.91 17.83 -5.44
CA ILE A 63 1.75 18.24 -4.65
C ILE A 63 2.26 19.18 -3.55
N PRO A 64 1.80 20.44 -3.46
CA PRO A 64 2.21 21.34 -2.40
C PRO A 64 1.85 20.76 -1.04
N ALA A 65 2.88 20.38 -0.29
CA ALA A 65 2.69 19.81 1.02
C ALA A 65 2.35 20.90 2.04
N THR A 66 1.29 20.68 2.83
CA THR A 66 0.97 21.49 4.02
C THR A 66 1.98 21.24 5.14
N ASP A 67 2.50 20.01 5.21
CA ASP A 67 3.69 19.62 5.97
C ASP A 67 4.72 19.03 5.00
N GLN A 68 5.89 19.68 4.87
CA GLN A 68 6.94 19.24 3.94
C GLN A 68 7.55 17.87 4.27
N ARG A 69 7.27 17.33 5.45
CA ARG A 69 7.71 15.99 5.84
C ARG A 69 6.69 14.93 5.52
N GLU A 70 5.42 15.28 5.35
CA GLU A 70 4.34 14.32 5.17
C GLU A 70 4.41 13.62 3.81
N MET A 71 4.51 12.29 3.83
CA MET A 71 4.28 11.47 2.65
C MET A 71 2.82 11.00 2.62
N HIS A 72 2.23 11.01 1.42
CA HIS A 72 0.87 10.52 1.26
C HIS A 72 0.82 9.00 1.35
N LYS A 73 -0.05 8.44 2.18
CA LYS A 73 -0.35 7.01 2.20
C LYS A 73 -0.92 6.54 0.86
N ASP A 74 -1.75 7.37 0.22
CA ASP A 74 -2.35 7.09 -1.07
C ASP A 74 -2.61 8.38 -1.87
N ILE A 75 -2.73 8.24 -3.19
CA ILE A 75 -3.01 9.32 -4.14
C ILE A 75 -4.04 8.79 -5.15
N ILE A 76 -5.16 9.48 -5.24
CA ILE A 76 -6.34 9.10 -6.02
C ILE A 76 -6.59 10.18 -7.08
N ALA A 77 -6.66 9.76 -8.34
CA ALA A 77 -7.14 10.61 -9.42
C ALA A 77 -8.68 10.64 -9.43
N MET A 78 -9.26 11.84 -9.36
CA MET A 78 -10.71 12.03 -9.35
C MET A 78 -11.26 12.48 -10.72
N GLY A 79 -10.42 12.79 -11.70
CA GLY A 79 -10.87 13.45 -12.93
C GLY A 79 -11.34 14.88 -12.70
N ASP A 80 -11.91 15.49 -13.73
CA ASP A 80 -12.43 16.87 -13.74
C ASP A 80 -13.73 16.97 -12.93
N LEU A 81 -13.60 17.13 -11.61
CA LEU A 81 -14.71 17.07 -10.67
C LEU A 81 -15.56 18.34 -10.73
N ASN A 82 -14.93 19.49 -11.00
CA ASN A 82 -15.58 20.80 -11.03
C ASN A 82 -15.98 21.27 -12.46
N ALA A 83 -15.67 20.48 -13.50
CA ALA A 83 -15.91 20.79 -14.92
C ALA A 83 -15.15 22.01 -15.45
N ASP A 84 -13.95 22.30 -14.94
CA ASP A 84 -13.04 23.35 -15.43
C ASP A 84 -11.98 22.85 -16.42
N GLY A 85 -11.90 21.53 -16.64
CA GLY A 85 -11.08 20.86 -17.64
C GLY A 85 -9.98 20.00 -17.03
N PRO A 86 -9.02 20.57 -16.28
CA PRO A 86 -8.00 19.81 -15.55
C PRO A 86 -8.60 18.87 -14.49
N PRO A 87 -7.90 17.77 -14.14
CA PRO A 87 -8.38 16.86 -13.11
C PRO A 87 -8.10 17.37 -11.69
N GLU A 88 -8.93 16.93 -10.75
CA GLU A 88 -8.68 16.97 -9.33
C GLU A 88 -7.94 15.71 -8.85
N ILE A 89 -7.04 15.90 -7.89
CA ILE A 89 -6.31 14.83 -7.21
C ILE A 89 -6.64 14.88 -5.72
N VAL A 90 -6.85 13.71 -5.14
CA VAL A 90 -7.06 13.54 -3.70
C VAL A 90 -5.90 12.76 -3.12
N THR A 91 -5.38 13.19 -1.97
CA THR A 91 -4.37 12.45 -1.22
C THR A 91 -4.91 12.01 0.12
N LEU A 92 -4.42 10.88 0.62
CA LEU A 92 -4.67 10.37 1.96
C LEU A 92 -3.35 10.40 2.73
N SER A 93 -3.32 11.00 3.92
CA SER A 93 -2.17 10.86 4.82
C SER A 93 -2.24 9.59 5.66
N ALA A 94 -1.12 9.21 6.28
CA ALA A 94 -1.11 8.09 7.23
C ALA A 94 -2.02 8.35 8.45
N SER A 95 -2.07 9.59 8.93
CA SER A 95 -2.93 10.04 10.04
C SER A 95 -4.41 10.14 9.67
N GLY A 96 -4.79 9.91 8.41
CA GLY A 96 -6.18 9.89 7.96
C GLY A 96 -6.76 11.24 7.58
N THR A 97 -5.93 12.19 7.17
CA THR A 97 -6.36 13.42 6.52
C THR A 97 -6.52 13.16 5.03
N LEU A 98 -7.75 13.33 4.51
CA LEU A 98 -8.03 13.34 3.08
C LEU A 98 -7.98 14.78 2.58
N THR A 99 -7.21 15.06 1.52
CA THR A 99 -7.00 16.42 1.02
C THR A 99 -7.20 16.48 -0.49
N LEU A 100 -7.95 17.49 -0.96
CA LEU A 100 -8.24 17.71 -2.39
C LEU A 100 -7.37 18.84 -2.94
N TYR A 101 -6.79 18.58 -4.11
CA TYR A 101 -5.93 19.49 -4.85
C TYR A 101 -6.38 19.59 -6.32
N PRO A 102 -6.74 20.79 -6.81
CA PRO A 102 -6.91 21.01 -8.24
C PRO A 102 -5.55 20.89 -8.95
N SER A 103 -5.52 20.30 -10.14
CA SER A 103 -4.31 20.30 -10.96
C SER A 103 -3.85 21.73 -11.34
N ALA A 104 -2.56 21.92 -11.56
CA ALA A 104 -1.96 23.19 -12.00
C ALA A 104 -0.94 22.95 -13.13
N GLY A 105 -1.35 22.11 -14.08
CA GLY A 105 -0.56 21.67 -15.24
C GLY A 105 0.08 20.30 -15.04
N GLU A 106 0.96 19.92 -15.96
CA GLU A 106 1.54 18.58 -16.04
C GLU A 106 2.41 18.20 -14.84
N GLU A 107 3.09 19.15 -14.22
CA GLU A 107 4.14 18.86 -13.22
C GLU A 107 3.71 19.12 -11.76
N ARG A 108 2.49 19.61 -11.50
CA ARG A 108 2.08 19.95 -10.13
C ARG A 108 0.58 20.16 -9.96
N THR A 109 0.15 20.17 -8.70
CA THR A 109 -1.16 20.69 -8.29
C THR A 109 -1.08 22.13 -7.76
N SER A 110 -2.24 22.77 -7.66
CA SER A 110 -2.46 23.97 -6.85
C SER A 110 -2.39 23.64 -5.34
N PRO A 111 -2.31 24.64 -4.44
CA PRO A 111 -2.52 24.41 -3.01
C PRO A 111 -3.87 23.73 -2.72
N ALA A 112 -3.92 23.00 -1.62
CA ALA A 112 -5.14 22.33 -1.16
C ALA A 112 -6.32 23.30 -1.08
N THR A 113 -7.48 22.87 -1.58
CA THR A 113 -8.73 23.65 -1.53
C THR A 113 -9.72 23.10 -0.51
N TRP A 114 -9.50 21.88 -0.05
CA TRP A 114 -10.28 21.22 0.98
C TRP A 114 -9.47 20.12 1.66
N SER A 115 -9.70 19.91 2.96
CA SER A 115 -9.21 18.76 3.70
C SER A 115 -10.19 18.35 4.81
N SER A 116 -10.14 17.09 5.20
CA SER A 116 -10.88 16.56 6.34
C SER A 116 -10.16 15.37 6.97
N ASP A 117 -10.20 15.28 8.30
CA ASP A 117 -9.63 14.18 9.06
C ASP A 117 -10.62 13.01 9.25
N GLY A 118 -10.13 11.88 9.80
CA GLY A 118 -10.96 10.73 10.18
C GLY A 118 -11.06 9.63 9.12
N TRP A 119 -10.23 9.67 8.08
CA TRP A 119 -10.22 8.71 6.98
C TRP A 119 -9.35 7.47 7.24
N GLN A 120 -8.52 7.46 8.28
CA GLN A 120 -7.74 6.29 8.71
C GLN A 120 -8.60 5.09 9.12
N LYS A 121 -9.91 5.31 9.36
CA LYS A 121 -10.89 4.23 9.56
C LYS A 121 -11.09 3.34 8.32
N TYR A 122 -10.68 3.83 7.15
CA TYR A 122 -10.72 3.10 5.89
C TYR A 122 -9.33 2.58 5.52
N ASN A 123 -9.28 1.39 4.92
CA ASN A 123 -8.02 0.78 4.47
C ASN A 123 -7.88 0.73 2.95
N LYS A 124 -8.94 1.02 2.19
CA LYS A 124 -8.86 1.24 0.73
C LYS A 124 -9.73 2.44 0.36
N ILE A 125 -9.18 3.34 -0.43
CA ILE A 125 -9.88 4.50 -0.99
C ILE A 125 -9.53 4.57 -2.47
N LEU A 126 -10.53 4.72 -3.33
CA LEU A 126 -10.33 4.82 -4.77
C LEU A 126 -11.46 5.64 -5.40
N SER A 127 -11.20 6.16 -6.59
CA SER A 127 -12.29 6.58 -7.49
C SER A 127 -12.62 5.41 -8.42
N PRO A 128 -13.89 5.05 -8.64
CA PRO A 128 -14.30 4.10 -9.67
C PRO A 128 -14.73 4.75 -11.00
N GLY A 129 -14.88 6.07 -11.04
CA GLY A 129 -15.65 6.76 -12.08
C GLY A 129 -17.00 7.25 -11.53
N ASP A 130 -17.92 7.62 -12.40
CA ASP A 130 -19.27 8.09 -12.04
C ASP A 130 -20.22 6.93 -11.68
N LEU A 131 -20.46 6.71 -10.39
CA LEU A 131 -21.40 5.68 -9.93
C LEU A 131 -22.82 6.18 -9.75
N THR A 132 -23.03 7.50 -9.79
CA THR A 132 -24.34 8.13 -9.56
C THR A 132 -25.05 8.57 -10.82
N GLY A 133 -24.37 8.52 -11.98
CA GLY A 133 -24.88 8.97 -13.26
C GLY A 133 -25.02 10.50 -13.37
N ASP A 134 -24.33 11.25 -12.50
CA ASP A 134 -24.40 12.72 -12.48
C ASP A 134 -23.29 13.40 -13.31
N GLY A 135 -22.45 12.60 -13.94
CA GLY A 135 -21.33 13.00 -14.79
C GLY A 135 -20.04 13.30 -14.02
N ARG A 136 -19.97 13.03 -12.72
CA ARG A 136 -18.78 13.26 -11.89
C ARG A 136 -18.25 11.95 -11.35
N ASN A 137 -16.93 11.82 -11.29
CA ASN A 137 -16.37 10.64 -10.67
C ASN A 137 -16.52 10.71 -9.15
N ASP A 138 -16.89 9.58 -8.56
CA ASP A 138 -17.14 9.45 -7.14
C ASP A 138 -15.94 8.85 -6.40
N LEU A 139 -16.07 8.72 -5.08
CA LEU A 139 -15.09 8.06 -4.23
C LEU A 139 -15.73 6.88 -3.49
N LEU A 140 -15.04 5.75 -3.51
CA LEU A 140 -15.36 4.59 -2.68
C LEU A 140 -14.32 4.43 -1.59
N ALA A 141 -14.81 4.10 -0.39
CA ALA A 141 -13.97 3.83 0.76
C ALA A 141 -14.40 2.53 1.45
N ARG A 142 -13.43 1.65 1.73
CA ARG A 142 -13.65 0.37 2.41
C ARG A 142 -13.07 0.40 3.81
N THR A 143 -13.81 -0.11 4.79
CA THR A 143 -13.29 -0.37 6.15
C THR A 143 -12.47 -1.68 6.21
N PRO A 144 -11.62 -1.86 7.24
CA PRO A 144 -11.01 -3.15 7.58
C PRO A 144 -11.98 -4.34 7.60
N SER A 145 -13.21 -4.13 8.06
CA SER A 145 -14.23 -5.17 8.15
C SER A 145 -14.93 -5.48 6.82
N GLY A 146 -14.55 -4.82 5.72
CA GLY A 146 -15.14 -5.06 4.39
C GLY A 146 -16.43 -4.32 4.11
N ASP A 147 -16.82 -3.36 4.95
CA ASP A 147 -17.92 -2.45 4.62
C ASP A 147 -17.45 -1.39 3.63
N VAL A 148 -18.27 -1.11 2.62
CA VAL A 148 -17.96 -0.16 1.55
C VAL A 148 -18.93 1.00 1.59
N TYR A 149 -18.39 2.20 1.50
CA TYR A 149 -19.11 3.45 1.51
C TYR A 149 -18.87 4.23 0.22
N LEU A 150 -19.95 4.69 -0.40
CA LEU A 150 -19.94 5.65 -1.49
C LEU A 150 -19.96 7.07 -0.92
N HIS A 151 -18.98 7.86 -1.34
CA HIS A 151 -18.88 9.29 -1.13
C HIS A 151 -19.11 9.96 -2.49
N ALA A 152 -20.38 10.26 -2.78
CA ALA A 152 -20.76 10.87 -4.06
C ALA A 152 -20.18 12.28 -4.17
N SER A 153 -19.60 12.62 -5.33
CA SER A 153 -19.01 13.93 -5.58
C SER A 153 -20.10 14.98 -5.78
N THR A 154 -19.92 16.18 -5.21
CA THR A 154 -20.88 17.28 -5.38
C THR A 154 -20.51 18.23 -6.51
N GLY A 155 -19.31 18.09 -7.06
CA GLY A 155 -18.68 19.02 -7.99
C GLY A 155 -18.03 20.24 -7.32
N ALA A 156 -18.16 20.38 -6.00
CA ALA A 156 -17.46 21.42 -5.27
C ALA A 156 -16.00 21.00 -5.01
N ILE A 157 -15.06 21.93 -5.16
CA ILE A 157 -13.66 21.73 -4.73
C ILE A 157 -13.32 22.45 -3.43
N LYS A 158 -14.32 23.11 -2.82
CA LYS A 158 -14.24 23.82 -1.53
C LYS A 158 -15.50 23.54 -0.72
N GLY A 159 -15.40 23.55 0.60
CA GLY A 159 -16.54 23.31 1.48
C GLY A 159 -16.89 21.82 1.57
N GLU A 160 -17.85 21.37 0.78
CA GLU A 160 -18.40 20.00 0.83
C GLU A 160 -18.21 19.29 -0.53
N PRO A 161 -16.99 18.82 -0.87
CA PRO A 161 -16.72 18.15 -2.14
C PRO A 161 -17.42 16.80 -2.28
N PHE A 162 -17.75 16.16 -1.16
CA PHE A 162 -18.41 14.86 -1.11
C PHE A 162 -19.68 14.93 -0.26
N ALA A 163 -20.73 14.25 -0.70
CA ALA A 163 -21.94 14.04 0.07
C ALA A 163 -21.68 13.14 1.30
N PRO A 164 -22.58 13.16 2.31
CA PRO A 164 -22.52 12.22 3.41
C PRO A 164 -22.46 10.76 2.91
N PRO A 165 -21.59 9.91 3.50
CA PRO A 165 -21.36 8.57 2.98
C PRO A 165 -22.58 7.66 3.06
N VAL A 166 -22.80 6.88 2.00
CA VAL A 166 -23.81 5.83 1.95
C VAL A 166 -23.13 4.48 2.00
N LYS A 167 -23.51 3.60 2.92
CA LYS A 167 -23.02 2.21 2.92
C LYS A 167 -23.66 1.46 1.76
N VAL A 168 -22.85 0.96 0.84
CA VAL A 168 -23.30 0.35 -0.41
C VAL A 168 -22.97 -1.14 -0.52
N ALA A 169 -22.01 -1.65 0.25
CA ALA A 169 -21.70 -3.07 0.31
C ALA A 169 -21.11 -3.50 1.67
N SER A 170 -21.01 -4.83 1.84
CA SER A 170 -20.36 -5.53 2.94
C SER A 170 -19.71 -6.82 2.39
N GLY A 171 -18.79 -7.44 3.13
CA GLY A 171 -18.15 -8.69 2.73
C GLY A 171 -16.92 -8.51 1.81
N TRP A 172 -16.48 -7.26 1.61
CA TRP A 172 -15.36 -6.93 0.71
C TRP A 172 -13.98 -7.03 1.38
N GLU A 173 -13.90 -7.53 2.62
CA GLU A 173 -12.64 -7.94 3.27
C GLU A 173 -11.98 -9.12 2.57
N THR A 174 -12.72 -9.82 1.69
CA THR A 174 -12.22 -10.92 0.86
C THR A 174 -11.39 -10.46 -0.35
N TYR A 175 -11.47 -9.17 -0.70
CA TYR A 175 -10.76 -8.61 -1.84
C TYR A 175 -9.49 -7.87 -1.40
N ASP A 176 -8.34 -8.28 -1.93
CA ASP A 176 -7.05 -7.66 -1.65
C ASP A 176 -6.73 -6.48 -2.57
N GLN A 177 -7.39 -6.40 -3.72
CA GLN A 177 -7.38 -5.22 -4.59
C GLN A 177 -8.81 -4.85 -5.00
N ILE A 178 -9.11 -3.56 -4.96
CA ILE A 178 -10.34 -2.96 -5.48
C ILE A 178 -9.92 -1.81 -6.36
N VAL A 179 -10.06 -1.98 -7.67
CA VAL A 179 -9.53 -1.05 -8.67
C VAL A 179 -10.69 -0.44 -9.43
N GLY A 180 -10.74 0.88 -9.46
CA GLY A 180 -11.68 1.61 -10.29
C GLY A 180 -11.22 1.59 -11.74
N LEU A 181 -12.13 1.25 -12.65
CA LEU A 181 -11.84 1.16 -14.07
C LEU A 181 -12.35 2.36 -14.87
N ASN A 182 -13.03 3.33 -14.26
CA ASN A 182 -13.86 4.27 -15.03
C ASN A 182 -14.93 3.48 -15.81
N ASP A 183 -15.47 3.98 -16.92
CA ASP A 183 -16.42 3.21 -17.74
C ASP A 183 -15.70 2.17 -18.62
N SER A 184 -15.63 0.93 -18.17
CA SER A 184 -14.95 -0.16 -18.89
C SER A 184 -15.90 -0.91 -19.82
N ASN A 185 -17.21 -0.83 -19.60
CA ASN A 185 -18.22 -1.56 -20.36
C ASN A 185 -19.04 -0.69 -21.33
N GLY A 186 -18.84 0.62 -21.34
CA GLY A 186 -19.51 1.57 -22.21
C GLY A 186 -20.95 1.87 -21.81
N ASP A 187 -21.37 1.59 -20.57
CA ASP A 187 -22.71 1.91 -20.08
C ASP A 187 -22.85 3.32 -19.47
N GLY A 188 -21.76 4.10 -19.51
CA GLY A 188 -21.71 5.49 -19.05
C GLY A 188 -21.52 5.64 -17.55
N PHE A 189 -21.26 4.55 -16.83
CA PHE A 189 -21.05 4.53 -15.39
C PHE A 189 -19.68 3.99 -15.04
N GLY A 190 -19.15 4.42 -13.90
CA GLY A 190 -17.91 3.89 -13.34
C GLY A 190 -18.04 2.41 -12.98
N ASP A 191 -17.00 1.65 -13.31
CA ASP A 191 -16.90 0.23 -13.05
C ASP A 191 -15.77 -0.09 -12.06
N VAL A 192 -15.86 -1.25 -11.43
CA VAL A 192 -14.83 -1.76 -10.54
C VAL A 192 -14.41 -3.16 -10.95
N VAL A 193 -13.12 -3.43 -10.82
CA VAL A 193 -12.59 -4.79 -10.78
C VAL A 193 -12.00 -5.09 -9.40
N THR A 194 -12.34 -6.24 -8.85
CA THR A 194 -11.79 -6.71 -7.57
C THR A 194 -10.98 -7.98 -7.75
N ARG A 195 -9.98 -8.16 -6.90
CA ARG A 195 -9.15 -9.36 -6.82
C ARG A 195 -9.23 -9.97 -5.43
N THR A 196 -9.33 -11.30 -5.35
CA THR A 196 -9.11 -12.04 -4.10
C THR A 196 -7.62 -12.35 -3.91
N THR A 197 -7.17 -12.63 -2.68
CA THR A 197 -5.79 -13.09 -2.42
C THR A 197 -5.39 -14.35 -3.20
N GLY A 198 -6.37 -15.18 -3.58
CA GLY A 198 -6.18 -16.35 -4.45
C GLY A 198 -6.01 -16.02 -5.94
N GLY A 199 -6.23 -14.76 -6.34
CA GLY A 199 -6.09 -14.26 -7.70
C GLY A 199 -7.32 -14.42 -8.59
N ASP A 200 -8.49 -14.69 -8.01
CA ASP A 200 -9.75 -14.59 -8.74
C ASP A 200 -10.09 -13.13 -9.01
N LEU A 201 -10.55 -12.83 -10.22
CA LEU A 201 -10.89 -11.48 -10.65
C LEU A 201 -12.39 -11.37 -10.92
N TYR A 202 -13.02 -10.35 -10.34
CA TYR A 202 -14.45 -10.09 -10.50
C TYR A 202 -14.68 -8.68 -11.07
N PHE A 203 -15.56 -8.57 -12.05
CA PHE A 203 -16.04 -7.32 -12.59
C PHE A 203 -17.36 -6.93 -11.92
N LEU A 204 -17.51 -5.66 -11.56
CA LEU A 204 -18.73 -5.11 -10.99
C LEU A 204 -19.12 -3.89 -11.82
N ALA A 205 -20.16 -4.07 -12.64
CA ALA A 205 -20.68 -3.01 -13.48
C ALA A 205 -21.37 -1.93 -12.64
N GLY A 206 -21.15 -0.67 -12.99
CA GLY A 206 -21.91 0.47 -12.48
C GLY A 206 -23.42 0.37 -12.78
N THR A 207 -24.23 1.11 -12.03
CA THR A 207 -25.69 1.20 -12.25
C THR A 207 -26.19 2.63 -12.42
N GLY A 208 -25.41 3.64 -12.04
CA GLY A 208 -25.87 5.02 -11.93
C GLY A 208 -26.82 5.27 -10.76
N ASP A 209 -26.97 4.34 -9.81
CA ASP A 209 -27.81 4.50 -8.62
C ASP A 209 -26.95 4.53 -7.36
N ALA A 210 -26.83 5.71 -6.74
CA ALA A 210 -26.05 5.91 -5.51
C ALA A 210 -26.42 4.97 -4.35
N ALA A 211 -27.67 4.48 -4.29
CA ALA A 211 -28.10 3.54 -3.25
C ALA A 211 -27.72 2.09 -3.57
N LYS A 212 -27.48 1.77 -4.85
CA LYS A 212 -27.14 0.43 -5.36
C LYS A 212 -26.16 0.54 -6.52
N PRO A 213 -24.94 1.05 -6.29
CA PRO A 213 -24.05 1.49 -7.37
C PRO A 213 -23.52 0.35 -8.24
N PHE A 214 -23.67 -0.92 -7.83
CA PHE A 214 -23.12 -2.07 -8.52
C PHE A 214 -24.16 -3.14 -8.85
N LYS A 215 -24.01 -3.74 -10.03
CA LYS A 215 -24.62 -5.04 -10.38
C LYS A 215 -23.95 -6.17 -9.59
N ALA A 216 -24.51 -7.37 -9.68
CA ALA A 216 -23.89 -8.55 -9.06
C ALA A 216 -22.47 -8.79 -9.65
N PRO A 217 -21.49 -9.22 -8.85
CA PRO A 217 -20.13 -9.45 -9.35
C PRO A 217 -20.06 -10.62 -10.34
N ASP A 218 -19.42 -10.39 -11.48
CA ASP A 218 -19.16 -11.41 -12.50
C ASP A 218 -17.70 -11.87 -12.41
N LYS A 219 -17.45 -13.17 -12.24
CA LYS A 219 -16.09 -13.70 -12.25
C LYS A 219 -15.54 -13.71 -13.68
N ILE A 220 -14.56 -12.86 -13.94
CA ILE A 220 -14.00 -12.65 -15.28
C ILE A 220 -12.59 -13.21 -15.46
N GLY A 221 -11.96 -13.69 -14.37
CA GLY A 221 -10.61 -14.22 -14.44
C GLY A 221 -10.17 -14.98 -13.20
N TYR A 222 -9.00 -15.59 -13.31
CA TYR A 222 -8.28 -16.25 -12.23
C TYR A 222 -6.77 -16.18 -12.51
N GLY A 223 -5.92 -16.42 -11.49
CA GLY A 223 -4.47 -16.41 -11.66
C GLY A 223 -3.81 -15.03 -11.54
N PHE A 224 -4.54 -14.01 -11.08
CA PHE A 224 -4.06 -12.62 -10.96
C PHE A 224 -3.18 -12.37 -9.73
N GLN A 225 -2.99 -13.35 -8.84
CA GLN A 225 -2.06 -13.28 -7.70
C GLN A 225 -0.57 -13.23 -8.11
N ILE A 226 -0.28 -13.39 -9.41
CA ILE A 226 1.06 -13.19 -9.98
C ILE A 226 1.46 -11.70 -10.04
N TYR A 227 0.47 -10.80 -9.94
CA TYR A 227 0.70 -9.35 -9.96
C TYR A 227 0.74 -8.82 -8.54
N ASN A 228 1.74 -7.99 -8.23
CA ASN A 228 1.81 -7.32 -6.92
C ASN A 228 0.87 -6.10 -6.87
N GLN A 229 0.68 -5.41 -7.99
CA GLN A 229 -0.22 -4.25 -8.12
C GLN A 229 -1.15 -4.40 -9.32
N LEU A 230 -2.40 -3.98 -9.14
CA LEU A 230 -3.37 -3.77 -10.20
C LEU A 230 -3.77 -2.29 -10.23
N VAL A 231 -3.82 -1.72 -11.44
CA VAL A 231 -4.06 -0.28 -11.65
C VAL A 231 -5.06 -0.11 -12.79
N GLY A 232 -6.13 0.65 -12.54
CA GLY A 232 -7.02 1.10 -13.59
C GLY A 232 -6.32 2.23 -14.31
N VAL A 233 -6.03 2.02 -15.58
CA VAL A 233 -5.22 2.93 -16.41
C VAL A 233 -6.09 3.71 -17.39
N ASP A 234 -7.39 3.70 -17.13
CA ASP A 234 -8.45 4.27 -17.96
C ASP A 234 -8.26 3.90 -19.43
N ASP A 235 -8.65 4.74 -20.37
CA ASP A 235 -8.54 4.42 -21.79
C ASP A 235 -7.09 4.62 -22.29
N LEU A 236 -6.34 3.53 -22.37
CA LEU A 236 -4.95 3.54 -22.84
C LEU A 236 -4.81 3.56 -24.38
N ASN A 237 -5.89 3.31 -25.12
CA ASN A 237 -5.84 3.13 -26.57
C ASN A 237 -6.85 3.97 -27.36
N GLY A 238 -7.54 4.89 -26.70
CA GLY A 238 -8.51 5.80 -27.29
C GLY A 238 -9.79 5.10 -27.77
N ASP A 239 -10.12 3.92 -27.24
CA ASP A 239 -11.32 3.17 -27.64
C ASP A 239 -12.58 3.49 -26.81
N GLY A 240 -12.43 4.40 -25.83
CA GLY A 240 -13.48 4.88 -24.95
C GLY A 240 -13.75 3.97 -23.76
N HIS A 241 -12.94 2.93 -23.52
CA HIS A 241 -13.12 1.99 -22.44
C HIS A 241 -11.95 1.98 -21.46
N GLY A 242 -12.27 1.91 -20.17
CA GLY A 242 -11.28 1.75 -19.13
C GLY A 242 -10.53 0.41 -19.16
N ASP A 243 -9.20 0.47 -19.16
CA ASP A 243 -8.27 -0.66 -19.18
C ASP A 243 -7.65 -0.96 -17.81
N LEU A 244 -7.07 -2.15 -17.70
CA LEU A 244 -6.37 -2.62 -16.51
C LEU A 244 -4.89 -2.91 -16.79
N MET A 245 -4.01 -2.42 -15.93
CA MET A 245 -2.60 -2.80 -15.88
C MET A 245 -2.31 -3.68 -14.67
N GLY A 246 -1.60 -4.78 -14.88
CA GLY A 246 -1.01 -5.60 -13.82
C GLY A 246 0.51 -5.49 -13.82
N ARG A 247 1.09 -5.14 -12.66
CA ARG A 247 2.54 -5.15 -12.45
C ARG A 247 2.95 -6.43 -11.71
N LYS A 248 4.03 -7.07 -12.15
CA LYS A 248 4.65 -8.19 -11.45
C LYS A 248 5.69 -7.68 -10.45
N PRO A 249 6.07 -8.49 -9.43
CA PRO A 249 7.12 -8.12 -8.47
C PRO A 249 8.44 -7.69 -9.13
N ASN A 250 8.83 -8.30 -10.26
CA ASN A 250 10.08 -7.91 -10.95
C ASN A 250 10.02 -6.54 -11.64
N GLY A 251 8.85 -5.89 -11.70
CA GLY A 251 8.64 -4.63 -12.38
C GLY A 251 8.14 -4.74 -13.82
N ASP A 252 7.81 -5.93 -14.32
CA ASP A 252 7.19 -6.07 -15.64
C ASP A 252 5.70 -5.71 -15.57
N THR A 253 5.21 -4.89 -16.50
CA THR A 253 3.78 -4.56 -16.64
C THR A 253 3.14 -5.30 -17.80
N TYR A 254 1.86 -5.61 -17.62
CA TYR A 254 1.01 -6.23 -18.62
C TYR A 254 -0.33 -5.51 -18.64
N VAL A 255 -0.80 -5.16 -19.83
CA VAL A 255 -2.09 -4.48 -20.02
C VAL A 255 -3.15 -5.49 -20.46
N TYR A 256 -4.35 -5.30 -19.90
CA TYR A 256 -5.57 -6.02 -20.20
C TYR A 256 -6.55 -5.01 -20.78
N ARG A 257 -6.63 -4.99 -22.12
CA ARG A 257 -7.56 -4.11 -22.81
C ARG A 257 -8.99 -4.55 -22.61
N SER A 258 -9.89 -3.62 -22.36
CA SER A 258 -11.31 -3.91 -22.26
C SER A 258 -11.87 -4.45 -23.57
N THR A 259 -12.96 -5.18 -23.45
CA THR A 259 -13.80 -5.61 -24.57
C THR A 259 -14.99 -4.68 -24.78
N GLY A 260 -15.20 -3.70 -23.89
CA GLY A 260 -16.41 -2.89 -23.84
C GLY A 260 -17.64 -3.69 -23.39
N GLN A 261 -17.46 -4.83 -22.71
CA GLN A 261 -18.53 -5.73 -22.27
C GLN A 261 -18.29 -6.25 -20.84
N GLY A 262 -17.52 -5.51 -20.04
CA GLY A 262 -17.18 -5.93 -18.67
C GLY A 262 -16.23 -7.13 -18.60
N SER A 263 -15.37 -7.29 -19.60
CA SER A 263 -14.35 -8.34 -19.63
C SER A 263 -13.10 -7.87 -20.38
N PHE A 264 -11.99 -8.59 -20.23
CA PHE A 264 -10.71 -8.21 -20.84
C PHE A 264 -10.28 -9.15 -21.97
N ARG A 265 -9.53 -8.58 -22.93
CA ARG A 265 -8.78 -9.33 -23.92
C ARG A 265 -7.59 -10.07 -23.28
N ALA A 266 -6.94 -10.92 -24.08
CA ALA A 266 -5.69 -11.54 -23.66
C ALA A 266 -4.64 -10.46 -23.34
N ARG A 267 -3.92 -10.64 -22.23
CA ARG A 267 -2.91 -9.68 -21.79
C ARG A 267 -1.83 -9.45 -22.86
N ALA A 268 -1.37 -8.23 -22.97
CA ALA A 268 -0.18 -7.86 -23.73
C ALA A 268 0.94 -7.42 -22.77
N ALA A 269 2.19 -7.70 -23.12
CA ALA A 269 3.32 -7.07 -22.43
C ALA A 269 3.32 -5.57 -22.76
N ASP A 270 3.63 -4.74 -21.77
CA ASP A 270 3.61 -3.30 -21.90
C ASP A 270 5.02 -2.71 -21.71
N ALA A 271 5.46 -2.55 -20.46
CA ALA A 271 6.74 -1.95 -20.12
C ALA A 271 7.51 -2.79 -19.09
N PHE A 272 8.81 -2.50 -18.99
CA PHE A 272 9.75 -3.16 -18.08
C PHE A 272 10.47 -2.11 -17.24
N GLY A 273 10.99 -2.48 -16.08
CA GLY A 273 11.75 -1.56 -15.23
C GLY A 273 10.92 -0.83 -14.16
N TRP A 274 9.65 -1.19 -13.99
CA TRP A 274 8.76 -0.55 -13.01
C TRP A 274 9.05 -0.93 -11.54
N GLN A 275 10.10 -1.71 -11.26
CA GLN A 275 10.61 -1.84 -9.89
C GLN A 275 11.12 -0.52 -9.29
N LYS A 276 11.25 0.53 -10.10
CA LYS A 276 11.50 1.90 -9.63
C LYS A 276 10.29 2.55 -8.95
N ALA A 277 9.07 2.09 -9.24
CA ALA A 277 7.84 2.68 -8.70
C ALA A 277 7.39 1.90 -7.47
N ALA A 278 7.16 2.60 -6.37
CA ALA A 278 6.63 2.06 -5.13
C ALA A 278 5.08 2.09 -5.11
N LEU A 279 4.48 3.17 -5.62
CA LEU A 279 3.04 3.38 -5.71
C LEU A 279 2.66 3.89 -7.11
N PHE A 280 1.60 3.37 -7.72
CA PHE A 280 0.92 4.04 -8.84
C PHE A 280 -0.32 4.76 -8.35
N VAL A 281 -0.59 5.96 -8.86
CA VAL A 281 -1.86 6.65 -8.59
C VAL A 281 -3.02 5.81 -9.13
N GLY A 282 -4.08 5.67 -8.34
CA GLY A 282 -5.23 4.85 -8.69
C GLY A 282 -5.02 3.34 -8.53
N GLN A 283 -3.92 2.90 -7.92
CA GLN A 283 -3.76 1.49 -7.56
C GLN A 283 -4.74 1.10 -6.44
N GLY A 284 -5.38 -0.05 -6.61
CA GLY A 284 -6.58 -0.44 -5.85
C GLY A 284 -6.38 -0.90 -4.40
N GLY A 285 -5.39 -0.35 -3.69
CA GLY A 285 -5.27 -0.52 -2.24
C GLY A 285 -3.96 -1.11 -1.72
N ASN A 286 -2.81 -0.72 -2.29
CA ASN A 286 -1.51 -0.96 -1.69
C ASN A 286 -0.93 0.36 -1.17
N PRO A 287 -1.26 0.79 0.06
CA PRO A 287 -0.63 1.96 0.64
C PRO A 287 0.89 1.73 0.77
N ASP A 288 1.68 2.65 0.23
CA ASP A 288 3.14 2.62 0.27
C ASP A 288 3.60 3.40 1.51
N PHE A 289 3.70 2.70 2.65
CA PHE A 289 4.04 3.30 3.94
C PHE A 289 4.67 2.29 4.90
N GLY A 290 5.64 2.74 5.68
CA GLY A 290 6.35 1.92 6.65
C GLY A 290 7.80 1.68 6.24
N LYS A 291 8.38 0.59 6.73
CA LYS A 291 9.77 0.25 6.39
C LYS A 291 9.86 -0.17 4.92
N HIS A 292 10.93 0.21 4.26
CA HIS A 292 11.34 -0.32 2.96
C HIS A 292 12.82 -0.70 2.97
N GLU A 293 13.36 -0.95 4.16
CA GLU A 293 14.78 -1.10 4.37
C GLU A 293 15.05 -1.98 5.60
N THR A 294 16.29 -2.45 5.70
CA THR A 294 16.78 -3.09 6.93
C THR A 294 18.17 -2.59 7.26
N VAL A 295 18.48 -2.59 8.56
CA VAL A 295 19.79 -2.19 9.08
C VAL A 295 20.48 -3.37 9.74
N GLY A 296 21.67 -3.70 9.24
CA GLY A 296 22.57 -4.67 9.85
C GLY A 296 23.61 -3.98 10.75
N ILE A 297 23.78 -4.47 11.98
CA ILE A 297 24.79 -3.97 12.93
C ILE A 297 25.86 -5.05 13.12
N THR A 298 27.14 -4.69 12.95
CA THR A 298 28.27 -5.60 13.13
C THR A 298 28.70 -5.71 14.59
N ASP A 299 29.55 -6.70 14.91
CA ASP A 299 30.10 -6.92 16.27
C ASP A 299 30.81 -5.71 16.86
N ASP A 300 31.46 -4.92 16.02
CA ASP A 300 32.11 -3.67 16.41
C ASP A 300 31.17 -2.46 16.47
N GLY A 301 29.86 -2.67 16.28
CA GLY A 301 28.81 -1.65 16.40
C GLY A 301 28.61 -0.77 15.17
N ARG A 302 29.32 -0.98 14.06
CA ARG A 302 29.06 -0.27 12.80
C ARG A 302 27.74 -0.73 12.19
N SER A 303 27.07 0.15 11.45
CA SER A 303 25.79 -0.16 10.83
C SER A 303 25.80 0.03 9.32
N TRP A 304 24.96 -0.75 8.64
CA TRP A 304 24.86 -0.81 7.19
C TRP A 304 23.40 -0.88 6.75
N TRP A 305 23.04 -0.07 5.76
CA TRP A 305 21.70 -0.02 5.19
C TRP A 305 21.56 -0.94 3.99
N TYR A 306 20.35 -1.46 3.84
CA TYR A 306 19.88 -2.23 2.71
C TYR A 306 18.50 -1.71 2.33
N ASP A 307 18.42 -0.95 1.24
CA ASP A 307 17.12 -0.45 0.76
C ASP A 307 16.47 -1.46 -0.17
N SER A 308 15.14 -1.48 -0.12
CA SER A 308 14.30 -2.23 -1.04
C SER A 308 14.56 -1.82 -2.48
N ARG A 309 14.56 -2.81 -3.37
CA ARG A 309 14.49 -2.60 -4.83
C ARG A 309 13.07 -2.74 -5.37
N ASN A 310 12.09 -2.80 -4.48
CA ASN A 310 10.68 -3.05 -4.75
C ASN A 310 10.41 -4.24 -5.68
N ASN A 311 11.22 -5.29 -5.54
CA ASN A 311 11.16 -6.52 -6.34
C ASN A 311 11.50 -7.80 -5.56
N GLY A 312 11.47 -7.72 -4.24
CA GLY A 312 11.80 -8.81 -3.32
C GLY A 312 13.29 -8.95 -3.03
N GLN A 313 14.11 -7.98 -3.44
CA GLN A 313 15.55 -7.95 -3.22
C GLN A 313 15.96 -6.62 -2.58
N PHE A 314 17.12 -6.63 -1.93
CA PHE A 314 17.78 -5.42 -1.46
C PHE A 314 18.84 -4.90 -2.44
N ASN A 315 19.21 -3.63 -2.28
CA ASN A 315 20.42 -3.09 -2.87
C ASN A 315 21.71 -3.66 -2.24
N THR A 316 22.85 -3.27 -2.80
CA THR A 316 24.13 -3.55 -2.16
C THR A 316 24.24 -2.71 -0.89
N ARG A 317 24.78 -3.31 0.19
CA ARG A 317 24.91 -2.63 1.48
C ARG A 317 25.56 -1.26 1.35
N MET A 318 25.04 -0.29 2.07
CA MET A 318 25.57 1.06 2.15
C MET A 318 26.06 1.35 3.57
N PHE A 319 27.19 2.02 3.71
CA PHE A 319 27.67 2.40 5.03
C PHE A 319 26.70 3.44 5.62
N HIS A 320 26.21 3.17 6.83
CA HIS A 320 25.28 4.06 7.52
C HIS A 320 25.99 4.88 8.59
N SER A 321 26.50 4.20 9.61
CA SER A 321 27.22 4.89 10.69
C SER A 321 28.37 4.07 11.25
N ALA A 322 29.33 4.80 11.83
CA ALA A 322 30.42 4.24 12.61
C ALA A 322 29.89 3.51 13.86
N ALA A 323 30.78 2.88 14.62
CA ALA A 323 30.43 2.25 15.89
C ALA A 323 29.76 3.25 16.84
N GLN A 324 28.56 2.92 17.32
CA GLN A 324 27.84 3.72 18.29
C GLN A 324 27.48 2.90 19.53
N PRO A 325 27.61 3.46 20.74
CA PRO A 325 27.22 2.77 21.97
C PRO A 325 25.70 2.66 22.11
N GLY A 326 25.25 1.67 22.87
CA GLY A 326 23.83 1.48 23.22
C GLY A 326 23.08 0.52 22.30
N LEU A 327 21.79 0.38 22.58
CA LEU A 327 20.85 -0.41 21.77
C LEU A 327 20.39 0.43 20.59
N MET A 328 20.37 -0.14 19.39
CA MET A 328 19.72 0.44 18.22
C MET A 328 18.59 -0.48 17.73
N ARG A 329 17.50 0.15 17.29
CA ARG A 329 16.37 -0.49 16.63
C ARG A 329 15.93 0.35 15.45
N LEU A 330 15.51 -0.31 14.39
CA LEU A 330 14.75 0.30 13.31
C LEU A 330 13.28 0.00 13.55
N VAL A 331 12.41 1.00 13.59
CA VAL A 331 10.97 0.84 13.83
C VAL A 331 10.17 1.36 12.65
N SER A 332 8.94 0.87 12.47
CA SER A 332 8.02 1.45 11.49
C SER A 332 7.76 2.92 11.83
N SER A 333 7.49 3.73 10.79
CA SER A 333 7.29 5.18 10.92
C SER A 333 6.39 5.58 12.09
N LEU A 334 6.88 6.48 12.92
CA LEU A 334 6.24 7.06 14.10
C LEU A 334 5.75 8.49 13.84
N ASP A 335 6.02 9.05 12.67
CA ASP A 335 5.44 10.30 12.18
C ASP A 335 4.74 10.16 10.82
N ALA A 336 4.50 11.30 10.16
CA ALA A 336 3.79 11.35 8.90
C ALA A 336 4.72 11.20 7.67
N ASP A 337 6.04 11.11 7.87
CA ASP A 337 7.00 11.00 6.77
C ASP A 337 7.07 9.59 6.17
N GLY A 338 6.52 8.60 6.87
CA GLY A 338 6.40 7.23 6.40
C GLY A 338 7.68 6.43 6.32
N ARG A 339 8.81 7.01 6.74
CA ARG A 339 10.10 6.35 6.79
C ARG A 339 10.32 5.72 8.16
N ALA A 340 11.15 4.70 8.20
CA ALA A 340 11.48 4.06 9.45
C ALA A 340 12.34 4.96 10.34
N GLU A 341 12.10 4.96 11.66
CA GLU A 341 12.96 5.67 12.60
C GLU A 341 14.01 4.77 13.23
N GLU A 342 15.19 5.35 13.42
CA GLU A 342 16.24 4.76 14.22
C GLU A 342 16.07 5.17 15.69
N LEU A 343 15.70 4.20 16.52
CA LEU A 343 15.62 4.36 17.97
C LEU A 343 16.94 3.97 18.60
N ARG A 344 17.39 4.79 19.54
CA ARG A 344 18.60 4.53 20.34
C ARG A 344 18.27 4.54 21.82
N VAL A 345 18.72 3.51 22.54
CA VAL A 345 18.73 3.50 24.01
C VAL A 345 20.17 3.46 24.50
N GLN A 346 20.59 4.56 25.12
CA GLN A 346 21.92 4.71 25.71
C GLN A 346 21.80 5.27 27.13
N ASP A 347 22.49 4.65 28.09
CA ASP A 347 22.44 5.02 29.51
C ASP A 347 21.00 5.15 30.05
N GLY A 348 20.12 4.30 29.53
CA GLY A 348 18.69 4.27 29.86
C GLY A 348 17.85 5.39 29.25
N ARG A 349 18.39 6.23 28.38
CA ARG A 349 17.68 7.29 27.64
C ARG A 349 17.29 6.83 26.24
N LEU A 350 16.04 7.05 25.84
CA LEU A 350 15.56 6.80 24.47
C LEU A 350 15.66 8.08 23.64
N THR A 351 16.25 7.97 22.45
CA THR A 351 16.34 9.06 21.47
C THR A 351 15.97 8.60 20.07
N ILE A 352 15.43 9.54 19.28
CA ILE A 352 15.20 9.40 17.84
C ILE A 352 15.77 10.66 17.19
N GLY A 353 16.80 10.51 16.36
CA GLY A 353 17.64 11.65 15.97
C GLY A 353 18.13 12.41 17.20
N ASP A 354 17.97 13.74 17.18
CA ASP A 354 18.32 14.62 18.30
C ASP A 354 17.22 14.73 19.37
N HIS A 355 16.03 14.18 19.12
CA HIS A 355 14.91 14.23 20.04
C HIS A 355 15.02 13.16 21.13
N SER A 356 14.59 13.50 22.34
CA SER A 356 14.69 12.63 23.50
C SER A 356 13.33 12.37 24.14
N PHE A 357 13.05 11.09 24.36
CA PHE A 357 11.85 10.61 25.05
C PHE A 357 12.09 10.31 26.54
N GLY A 358 13.16 10.87 27.10
CA GLY A 358 13.48 10.78 28.52
C GLY A 358 14.29 9.54 28.91
N THR A 359 14.46 9.34 30.22
CA THR A 359 15.24 8.24 30.81
C THR A 359 14.33 7.14 31.36
N GLY A 360 14.92 5.99 31.75
CA GLY A 360 14.18 4.84 32.28
C GLY A 360 13.87 3.76 31.25
N TRP A 361 14.29 3.93 29.99
CA TRP A 361 14.07 2.97 28.90
C TRP A 361 15.01 1.76 28.96
N GLY A 362 16.09 1.84 29.75
CA GLY A 362 17.02 0.72 29.95
C GLY A 362 16.44 -0.49 30.71
N VAL A 363 15.17 -0.42 31.14
CA VAL A 363 14.44 -1.55 31.74
C VAL A 363 13.89 -2.53 30.70
N TYR A 364 13.82 -2.10 29.44
CA TYR A 364 13.33 -2.91 28.33
C TYR A 364 14.48 -3.63 27.63
N ASP A 365 14.28 -4.92 27.36
CA ASP A 365 15.25 -5.75 26.63
C ASP A 365 14.96 -5.80 25.13
N ASP A 366 13.76 -5.35 24.72
CA ASP A 366 13.36 -5.26 23.34
C ASP A 366 12.40 -4.11 23.09
N LEU A 367 12.60 -3.44 21.95
CA LEU A 367 11.73 -2.40 21.42
C LEU A 367 11.37 -2.78 19.99
N ILE A 368 10.08 -2.73 19.68
CA ILE A 368 9.53 -3.21 18.41
C ILE A 368 8.63 -2.11 17.86
N GLY A 369 8.84 -1.74 16.59
CA GLY A 369 7.92 -0.88 15.84
C GLY A 369 6.91 -1.70 15.08
N PRO A 370 5.71 -1.98 15.62
CA PRO A 370 4.65 -2.62 14.86
C PRO A 370 4.11 -1.70 13.76
N GLY A 371 4.11 -0.38 13.93
CA GLY A 371 3.23 0.52 13.18
C GLY A 371 2.02 0.88 14.04
N ASP A 372 0.90 1.25 13.43
CA ASP A 372 -0.30 1.67 14.16
C ASP A 372 -1.12 0.49 14.72
N LEU A 373 -0.92 0.16 16.00
CA LEU A 373 -1.73 -0.82 16.73
C LEU A 373 -2.94 -0.18 17.44
N SER A 374 -2.90 1.13 17.62
CA SER A 374 -3.90 1.92 18.33
C SER A 374 -5.11 2.28 17.46
N GLY A 375 -4.94 2.27 16.14
CA GLY A 375 -5.95 2.62 15.12
C GLY A 375 -6.08 4.12 14.85
N ASP A 376 -5.18 4.95 15.35
CA ASP A 376 -5.27 6.41 15.25
C ASP A 376 -4.59 7.01 14.00
N GLY A 377 -3.93 6.17 13.20
CA GLY A 377 -3.18 6.53 12.00
C GLY A 377 -1.70 6.86 12.26
N LYS A 378 -1.19 6.60 13.47
CA LYS A 378 0.19 6.93 13.87
C LYS A 378 0.91 5.69 14.36
N GLY A 379 2.21 5.59 14.07
CA GLY A 379 3.00 4.45 14.50
C GLY A 379 3.16 4.39 16.02
N ASP A 380 3.04 3.18 16.56
CA ASP A 380 3.23 2.89 17.97
C ASP A 380 4.53 2.17 18.27
N LEU A 381 4.89 2.08 19.55
CA LEU A 381 6.03 1.31 20.04
C LEU A 381 5.58 0.20 20.98
N LEU A 382 6.05 -1.01 20.75
CA LEU A 382 5.98 -2.11 21.72
C LEU A 382 7.31 -2.21 22.48
N ALA A 383 7.24 -2.40 23.79
CA ALA A 383 8.40 -2.56 24.64
C ALA A 383 8.25 -3.78 25.55
N ARG A 384 9.23 -4.69 25.51
CA ARG A 384 9.28 -5.86 26.39
C ARG A 384 10.27 -5.65 27.52
N ASP A 385 9.82 -5.88 28.74
CA ASP A 385 10.71 -5.83 29.90
C ASP A 385 11.41 -7.18 30.16
N ALA A 386 12.44 -7.17 31.02
CA ALA A 386 13.21 -8.36 31.36
C ALA A 386 12.39 -9.48 32.06
N LYS A 387 11.18 -9.19 32.54
CA LYS A 387 10.26 -10.22 33.08
C LYS A 387 9.44 -10.88 31.98
N GLY A 388 9.45 -10.32 30.77
CA GLY A 388 8.65 -10.75 29.65
C GLY A 388 7.25 -10.14 29.64
N ASP A 389 7.03 -9.02 30.34
CA ASP A 389 5.80 -8.24 30.18
C ASP A 389 5.93 -7.36 28.94
N LEU A 390 4.88 -7.31 28.13
CA LEU A 390 4.82 -6.49 26.92
C LEU A 390 3.93 -5.27 27.15
N TYR A 391 4.40 -4.11 26.74
CA TYR A 391 3.69 -2.83 26.85
C TYR A 391 3.57 -2.17 25.47
N LEU A 392 2.43 -1.53 25.22
CA LEU A 392 2.19 -0.63 24.11
C LEU A 392 2.43 0.81 24.59
N TYR A 393 3.13 1.58 23.77
CA TYR A 393 3.32 3.01 23.89
C TYR A 393 2.67 3.65 22.67
N PRO A 394 1.46 4.23 22.81
CA PRO A 394 0.79 4.89 21.71
C PRO A 394 1.64 6.06 21.20
N GLY A 395 1.90 6.13 19.90
CA GLY A 395 2.61 7.26 19.29
C GLY A 395 1.68 8.44 19.04
N ASN A 396 2.25 9.64 18.90
CA ASN A 396 1.45 10.81 18.56
C ASN A 396 1.98 11.63 17.36
N GLY A 397 2.98 11.10 16.62
CA GLY A 397 3.63 11.80 15.51
C GLY A 397 5.00 12.36 15.89
N LEU A 398 5.90 11.50 16.39
CA LEU A 398 7.27 11.81 16.86
C LEU A 398 7.47 12.95 17.87
N THR A 399 6.44 13.39 18.61
CA THR A 399 6.63 14.39 19.67
C THR A 399 6.71 13.79 21.07
N GLU A 400 5.86 12.81 21.38
CA GLU A 400 5.83 12.09 22.66
C GLU A 400 5.15 10.71 22.48
N PHE A 401 5.28 9.87 23.49
CA PHE A 401 4.47 8.65 23.62
C PHE A 401 3.39 8.86 24.67
N GLY A 402 2.21 8.30 24.41
CA GLY A 402 1.14 8.19 25.39
C GLY A 402 1.53 7.31 26.60
N ALA A 403 0.65 7.31 27.61
CA ALA A 403 0.83 6.45 28.76
C ALA A 403 0.90 4.97 28.35
N LYS A 404 1.87 4.24 28.87
CA LYS A 404 2.05 2.83 28.51
C LYS A 404 0.86 1.98 28.92
N ILE A 405 0.44 1.09 28.02
CA ILE A 405 -0.66 0.15 28.23
C ILE A 405 -0.07 -1.26 28.29
N LYS A 406 -0.42 -2.05 29.31
CA LYS A 406 0.06 -3.43 29.39
C LYS A 406 -0.69 -4.29 28.38
N VAL A 407 0.04 -4.89 27.44
CA VAL A 407 -0.49 -5.84 26.45
C VAL A 407 -0.65 -7.23 27.05
N GLY A 408 0.33 -7.66 27.86
CA GLY A 408 0.23 -8.95 28.55
C GLY A 408 1.54 -9.42 29.18
N TYR A 409 1.51 -10.65 29.67
CA TYR A 409 2.60 -11.34 30.37
C TYR A 409 3.15 -12.50 29.53
N GLY A 410 4.35 -12.99 29.86
CA GLY A 410 4.87 -14.26 29.32
C GLY A 410 5.51 -14.17 27.93
N TYR A 411 5.72 -12.96 27.41
CA TYR A 411 6.41 -12.74 26.13
C TYR A 411 7.92 -13.05 26.19
N GLY A 412 8.47 -13.32 27.37
CA GLY A 412 9.83 -13.86 27.56
C GLY A 412 10.03 -15.30 27.07
N THR A 413 8.95 -15.97 26.64
CA THR A 413 9.01 -17.27 25.95
C THR A 413 9.48 -17.15 24.49
N TYR A 414 9.41 -15.94 23.93
CA TYR A 414 9.80 -15.66 22.55
C TYR A 414 11.24 -15.18 22.47
N ARG A 415 11.98 -15.68 21.47
CA ARG A 415 13.32 -15.19 21.14
C ARG A 415 13.28 -13.98 20.20
N HIS A 416 12.23 -13.87 19.38
CA HIS A 416 12.00 -12.71 18.52
C HIS A 416 10.54 -12.29 18.63
N ILE A 417 10.33 -10.98 18.70
CA ILE A 417 9.03 -10.32 18.52
C ILE A 417 9.27 -9.27 17.45
N VAL A 418 8.47 -9.30 16.38
CA VAL A 418 8.69 -8.46 15.19
C VAL A 418 7.37 -7.85 14.78
N GLY A 419 7.36 -6.53 14.61
CA GLY A 419 6.27 -5.81 13.95
C GLY A 419 6.25 -6.22 12.50
N ALA A 420 5.24 -6.97 12.10
CA ALA A 420 5.24 -7.69 10.83
C ALA A 420 4.59 -6.88 9.71
N GLY A 421 4.08 -5.68 9.98
CA GLY A 421 3.15 -4.98 9.07
C GLY A 421 1.84 -5.75 8.93
N ASP A 422 1.08 -5.52 7.87
CA ASP A 422 -0.21 -6.20 7.65
C ASP A 422 -0.04 -7.56 6.96
N LEU A 423 -0.08 -8.65 7.74
CA LEU A 423 -0.01 -10.02 7.23
C LEU A 423 -1.39 -10.59 6.89
N THR A 424 -2.45 -9.98 7.41
CA THR A 424 -3.83 -10.42 7.24
C THR A 424 -4.59 -9.70 6.13
N ASP A 425 -3.98 -8.67 5.53
CA ASP A 425 -4.56 -7.79 4.51
C ASP A 425 -5.85 -7.08 4.98
N ASP A 426 -6.00 -6.92 6.31
CA ASP A 426 -7.15 -6.24 6.93
C ASP A 426 -6.91 -4.73 7.12
N GLY A 427 -5.76 -4.22 6.68
CA GLY A 427 -5.34 -2.82 6.78
C GLY A 427 -4.80 -2.43 8.14
N ARG A 428 -4.54 -3.39 9.03
CA ARG A 428 -4.01 -3.15 10.37
C ARG A 428 -2.66 -3.83 10.51
N THR A 429 -1.80 -3.25 11.34
CA THR A 429 -0.49 -3.88 11.56
C THR A 429 -0.59 -5.09 12.47
N ASP A 430 0.20 -6.11 12.16
CA ASP A 430 0.30 -7.36 12.88
C ASP A 430 1.68 -7.52 13.53
N VAL A 431 1.78 -8.49 14.45
CA VAL A 431 3.03 -8.87 15.10
C VAL A 431 3.26 -10.36 14.91
N VAL A 432 4.50 -10.74 14.63
CA VAL A 432 4.91 -12.15 14.67
C VAL A 432 5.89 -12.40 15.82
N ALA A 433 5.83 -13.61 16.37
CA ALA A 433 6.70 -14.02 17.46
C ALA A 433 7.26 -15.41 17.23
N VAL A 434 8.58 -15.55 17.37
CA VAL A 434 9.28 -16.84 17.27
C VAL A 434 9.51 -17.38 18.67
N ALA A 435 8.86 -18.49 18.99
CA ALA A 435 9.08 -19.21 20.25
C ALA A 435 10.46 -19.84 20.30
N LYS A 436 10.96 -20.12 21.51
CA LYS A 436 12.27 -20.77 21.72
C LYS A 436 12.38 -22.15 21.04
N ASP A 437 11.26 -22.83 20.83
CA ASP A 437 11.15 -24.11 20.11
C ASP A 437 11.08 -23.97 18.58
N GLY A 438 11.17 -22.75 18.05
CA GLY A 438 11.11 -22.47 16.61
C GLY A 438 9.70 -22.36 16.04
N THR A 439 8.65 -22.42 16.86
CA THR A 439 7.29 -22.17 16.41
C THR A 439 7.09 -20.68 16.09
N LEU A 440 6.54 -20.37 14.91
CA LEU A 440 6.15 -19.02 14.53
C LEU A 440 4.66 -18.80 14.83
N TYR A 441 4.38 -17.74 15.55
CA TYR A 441 3.02 -17.28 15.85
C TYR A 441 2.75 -15.93 15.20
N LEU A 442 1.52 -15.75 14.73
CA LEU A 442 0.94 -14.47 14.33
C LEU A 442 0.03 -13.97 15.44
N TYR A 443 0.16 -12.69 15.76
CA TYR A 443 -0.74 -11.90 16.57
C TYR A 443 -1.33 -10.81 15.69
N ALA A 444 -2.57 -11.04 15.23
CA ALA A 444 -3.22 -10.07 14.37
C ALA A 444 -3.60 -8.80 15.15
N GLY A 445 -3.41 -7.64 14.54
CA GLY A 445 -3.76 -6.35 15.13
C GLY A 445 -5.27 -6.18 15.32
N THR A 446 -5.63 -5.35 16.29
CA THR A 446 -7.04 -4.95 16.50
C THR A 446 -7.30 -3.49 16.15
N GLY A 447 -6.26 -2.66 16.00
CA GLY A 447 -6.42 -1.21 15.85
C GLY A 447 -7.12 -0.58 17.06
N GLU A 448 -6.94 -1.16 18.26
CA GLU A 448 -7.57 -0.71 19.50
C GLU A 448 -6.55 -0.76 20.63
N ALA A 449 -6.06 0.39 21.08
CA ALA A 449 -4.96 0.49 22.04
C ALA A 449 -5.19 -0.29 23.36
N SER A 450 -6.44 -0.42 23.79
CA SER A 450 -6.81 -1.14 25.02
C SER A 450 -6.71 -2.67 24.91
N ALA A 451 -6.73 -3.21 23.68
CA ALA A 451 -6.62 -4.63 23.38
C ALA A 451 -5.93 -4.84 22.03
N PRO A 452 -4.65 -4.44 21.88
CA PRO A 452 -4.04 -4.18 20.57
C PRO A 452 -3.78 -5.43 19.72
N LEU A 453 -3.78 -6.63 20.32
CA LEU A 453 -3.48 -7.88 19.64
C LEU A 453 -4.58 -8.92 19.90
N LYS A 454 -4.99 -9.64 18.85
CA LYS A 454 -5.82 -10.84 18.95
C LYS A 454 -5.04 -12.01 19.57
N ALA A 455 -5.75 -13.09 19.91
CA ALA A 455 -5.12 -14.32 20.35
C ALA A 455 -4.19 -14.87 19.26
N ARG A 456 -3.01 -15.36 19.68
CA ARG A 456 -2.01 -15.86 18.74
C ARG A 456 -2.51 -17.08 17.97
N VAL A 457 -2.18 -17.14 16.68
CA VAL A 457 -2.37 -18.31 15.83
C VAL A 457 -1.02 -18.84 15.36
N LYS A 458 -0.89 -20.14 15.21
CA LYS A 458 0.35 -20.76 14.75
C LYS A 458 0.41 -20.74 13.23
N ILE A 459 1.50 -20.20 12.67
CA ILE A 459 1.67 -20.03 11.22
C ILE A 459 2.93 -20.68 10.66
N GLY A 460 3.80 -21.24 11.51
CA GLY A 460 5.01 -21.92 11.05
C GLY A 460 5.80 -22.66 12.14
N TYR A 461 6.84 -23.37 11.71
CA TYR A 461 7.79 -24.12 12.55
C TYR A 461 9.21 -24.00 11.97
N GLY A 462 10.22 -24.33 12.77
CA GLY A 462 11.61 -24.36 12.33
C GLY A 462 12.24 -22.97 12.17
N PHE A 463 11.67 -21.94 12.80
CA PHE A 463 12.21 -20.57 12.80
C PHE A 463 13.33 -20.38 13.82
N ASP A 464 13.66 -21.39 14.63
CA ASP A 464 14.80 -21.41 15.55
C ASP A 464 16.16 -21.45 14.83
N ILE A 465 16.16 -21.76 13.53
CA ILE A 465 17.35 -21.68 12.67
C ILE A 465 17.83 -20.23 12.45
N TYR A 466 16.94 -19.26 12.67
CA TYR A 466 17.22 -17.85 12.41
C TYR A 466 17.88 -17.23 13.62
N ALA A 467 19.15 -16.85 13.48
CA ALA A 467 19.86 -16.09 14.50
C ALA A 467 19.36 -14.63 14.56
N LYS A 468 18.79 -14.15 13.44
CA LYS A 468 18.20 -12.81 13.30
C LYS A 468 16.90 -12.94 12.54
N PHE A 469 15.91 -12.17 12.96
CA PHE A 469 14.60 -12.16 12.35
C PHE A 469 14.01 -10.76 12.44
N ALA A 470 13.59 -10.22 11.31
CA ALA A 470 13.12 -8.84 11.19
C ALA A 470 12.03 -8.73 10.12
N ALA A 471 11.36 -7.58 10.08
CA ALA A 471 10.46 -7.20 9.01
C ALA A 471 11.00 -5.89 8.40
N PRO A 472 11.51 -5.93 7.16
CA PRO A 472 11.94 -4.73 6.44
C PRO A 472 10.77 -3.94 5.86
N GLY A 473 9.53 -4.35 6.13
CA GLY A 473 8.31 -3.87 5.46
C GLY A 473 8.17 -4.42 4.04
N ASP A 474 7.44 -3.74 3.17
CA ASP A 474 7.17 -4.23 1.82
C ASP A 474 8.37 -4.00 0.92
N ILE A 475 9.08 -5.08 0.58
CA ILE A 475 10.24 -5.02 -0.32
C ILE A 475 9.93 -5.55 -1.72
N ASN A 476 8.68 -5.93 -1.99
CA ASN A 476 8.27 -6.57 -3.24
C ASN A 476 7.13 -5.85 -3.97
N GLY A 477 6.53 -4.85 -3.33
CA GLY A 477 5.57 -3.91 -3.88
C GLY A 477 4.15 -4.45 -3.91
N ASP A 478 3.82 -5.47 -3.11
CA ASP A 478 2.48 -6.03 -3.04
C ASP A 478 1.61 -5.43 -1.93
N GLY A 479 2.08 -4.34 -1.29
CA GLY A 479 1.38 -3.63 -0.23
C GLY A 479 1.42 -4.36 1.11
N ARG A 480 2.11 -5.50 1.19
CA ARG A 480 2.20 -6.32 2.40
C ARG A 480 3.65 -6.41 2.83
N ALA A 481 3.86 -6.33 4.14
CA ALA A 481 5.19 -6.42 4.67
C ALA A 481 5.77 -7.83 4.53
N ASP A 482 7.06 -7.89 4.17
CA ASP A 482 7.84 -9.11 4.10
C ASP A 482 8.52 -9.40 5.45
N LEU A 483 8.90 -10.66 5.66
CA LEU A 483 9.74 -11.08 6.79
C LEU A 483 11.09 -11.57 6.27
N ILE A 484 12.16 -11.28 7.02
CA ILE A 484 13.51 -11.77 6.69
C ILE A 484 14.15 -12.48 7.87
N GLY A 485 14.95 -13.49 7.56
CA GLY A 485 15.70 -14.25 8.56
C GLY A 485 17.09 -14.63 8.07
N VAL A 486 18.08 -14.54 8.97
CA VAL A 486 19.47 -14.95 8.71
C VAL A 486 19.76 -16.24 9.45
N ASN A 487 20.11 -17.30 8.72
CA ASN A 487 20.43 -18.59 9.32
C ASN A 487 21.84 -18.59 9.96
N GLY A 488 22.22 -19.70 10.61
CA GLY A 488 23.56 -19.86 11.20
C GLY A 488 24.74 -19.89 10.21
N TYR A 489 24.49 -19.94 8.90
CA TYR A 489 25.52 -19.88 7.85
C TYR A 489 25.65 -18.47 7.24
N GLY A 490 24.83 -17.51 7.65
CA GLY A 490 24.79 -16.17 7.09
C GLY A 490 23.95 -16.03 5.82
N ASP A 491 23.15 -17.04 5.46
CA ASP A 491 22.19 -16.93 4.34
C ASP A 491 20.98 -16.09 4.76
N LEU A 492 20.64 -15.11 3.94
CA LEU A 492 19.45 -14.27 4.10
C LEU A 492 18.29 -14.87 3.32
N TYR A 493 17.19 -15.13 4.02
CA TYR A 493 15.94 -15.60 3.44
C TYR A 493 14.83 -14.58 3.63
N ARG A 494 13.94 -14.49 2.63
CA ARG A 494 12.71 -13.71 2.66
C ARG A 494 11.50 -14.63 2.65
N TYR A 495 10.46 -14.23 3.38
CA TYR A 495 9.11 -14.74 3.34
C TYR A 495 8.18 -13.60 2.96
N THR A 496 7.21 -13.87 2.09
CA THR A 496 6.17 -12.90 1.73
C THR A 496 4.87 -13.26 2.43
N SER A 497 4.06 -12.25 2.76
CA SER A 497 2.69 -12.46 3.22
C SER A 497 1.83 -13.07 2.10
N THR A 498 0.84 -13.88 2.48
CA THR A 498 -0.21 -14.34 1.56
C THR A 498 -1.46 -13.47 1.63
N GLY A 499 -1.50 -12.47 2.53
CA GLY A 499 -2.68 -11.66 2.81
C GLY A 499 -3.81 -12.41 3.51
N THR A 500 -3.51 -13.57 4.12
CA THR A 500 -4.50 -14.40 4.83
C THR A 500 -4.01 -14.82 6.21
N GLY A 501 -3.06 -14.07 6.78
CA GLY A 501 -2.39 -14.43 8.03
C GLY A 501 -1.47 -15.65 7.90
N THR A 502 -0.97 -15.93 6.69
CA THR A 502 0.05 -16.97 6.45
C THR A 502 1.20 -16.40 5.61
N ILE A 503 2.29 -17.16 5.52
CA ILE A 503 3.51 -16.75 4.80
C ILE A 503 3.89 -17.78 3.74
N SER A 504 4.56 -17.30 2.71
CA SER A 504 5.02 -18.13 1.58
C SER A 504 6.19 -19.05 1.97
N LYS A 505 6.63 -19.86 1.00
CA LYS A 505 7.91 -20.58 1.14
C LYS A 505 9.06 -19.58 1.06
N ARG A 506 10.06 -19.77 1.91
CA ARG A 506 11.25 -18.90 1.92
C ARG A 506 11.98 -18.89 0.57
N VAL A 507 12.48 -17.72 0.20
CA VAL A 507 13.38 -17.51 -0.94
C VAL A 507 14.70 -16.98 -0.42
N GLN A 508 15.82 -17.55 -0.85
CA GLN A 508 17.14 -16.99 -0.51
C GLN A 508 17.38 -15.72 -1.33
N ILE A 509 17.72 -14.64 -0.66
CA ILE A 509 17.92 -13.31 -1.27
C ILE A 509 19.32 -12.73 -0.96
N GLY A 510 20.15 -13.45 -0.21
CA GLY A 510 21.52 -13.04 0.08
C GLY A 510 22.32 -14.08 0.85
N TYR A 511 23.59 -13.78 1.08
CA TYR A 511 24.56 -14.55 1.87
C TYR A 511 25.58 -13.61 2.52
N GLY A 512 26.34 -14.09 3.51
CA GLY A 512 27.36 -13.30 4.22
C GLY A 512 26.80 -12.32 5.27
N PHE A 513 25.58 -12.56 5.75
CA PHE A 513 24.93 -11.77 6.80
C PHE A 513 25.32 -12.22 8.22
N ASP A 514 26.20 -13.23 8.34
CA ASP A 514 26.79 -13.71 9.59
C ASP A 514 27.72 -12.68 10.25
N ILE A 515 28.17 -11.67 9.51
CA ILE A 515 28.95 -10.54 10.03
C ILE A 515 28.18 -9.63 11.00
N TYR A 516 26.84 -9.73 10.98
CA TYR A 516 25.98 -8.91 11.79
C TYR A 516 25.72 -9.58 13.14
N ASN A 517 25.58 -8.82 14.21
CA ASN A 517 24.99 -9.26 15.47
C ASN A 517 23.51 -8.87 15.58
N GLY A 518 23.07 -7.81 14.91
CA GLY A 518 21.68 -7.37 14.84
C GLY A 518 21.23 -7.10 13.40
N LEU A 519 19.95 -7.34 13.12
CA LEU A 519 19.28 -7.02 11.86
C LEU A 519 17.85 -6.57 12.21
N TYR A 520 17.45 -5.37 11.77
CA TYR A 520 16.22 -4.70 12.21
C TYR A 520 15.43 -4.07 11.07
#